data_AF-A0A838SCH1-F1
#
_entry.id   AF-A0A838SCH1-F1
#
_cell.length_a   1.000
_cell.length_b   1.000
_cell.length_c   1.000
_cell.angle_alpha   90.00
_cell.angle_beta   90.00
_cell.angle_gamma   90.00
#
_symmetry.space_group_name_H-M   'P 1'
#
loop_
_entity.id
_entity.type
_entity.pdbx_description
1 polymer ?
#
loop_
_entity_poly.entity_id
_entity_poly.type
_entity_poly.pdbx_seq_one_letter_code
_entity_poly.pdbx_strand_id
1 'polypeptide(L)'
;GYQVLETREPGGTPLAEAIRRLLLSYSKTKSNNEIITPECETALILAARSQHVAHVIRPALAKGMIVLCDRFFDSTLAYQGYGRHRDITFLKHSHQFATEGLTPHLTFLLDLPTQEGLTRRQKARHQNRLDQESLDFHQRVRRGFLALAKQHPQRIQKLDARQSPDILNTLIASIMSPLIQALPSTCLAQTNHQPNRPIKRVQTNKGAHQHGISRSRRASTTN
;
A
#
# COMPACT_ATOMS: atom_id res chain seq x y z
N GLY A 1 -7.00 1.25 24.23
CA GLY A 1 -8.39 0.94 23.85
C GLY A 1 -8.90 1.84 22.75
N TYR A 2 -8.17 1.97 21.63
CA TYR A 2 -8.63 2.67 20.43
C TYR A 2 -8.90 1.64 19.34
N GLN A 3 -9.87 1.91 18.47
CA GLN A 3 -10.06 1.09 17.28
C GLN A 3 -9.01 1.49 16.23
N VAL A 4 -8.17 0.53 15.85
CA VAL A 4 -7.09 0.74 14.88
C VAL A 4 -7.32 -0.16 13.68
N LEU A 5 -7.25 0.43 12.49
CA LEU A 5 -7.20 -0.29 11.23
C LEU A 5 -5.77 -0.22 10.70
N GLU A 6 -5.15 -1.38 10.55
CA GLU A 6 -3.85 -1.51 9.87
C GLU A 6 -4.06 -1.88 8.40
N THR A 7 -3.36 -1.19 7.50
CA THR A 7 -3.43 -1.44 6.06
C THR A 7 -2.12 -1.03 5.36
N ARG A 8 -2.02 -1.21 4.04
CA ARG A 8 -0.81 -0.88 3.25
C ARG A 8 -1.12 -0.51 1.81
N GLU A 9 -0.17 0.19 1.18
CA GLU A 9 -0.20 0.51 -0.25
C GLU A 9 1.06 0.09 -1.04
N PRO A 10 0.92 -0.18 -2.35
CA PRO A 10 -0.34 -0.46 -3.05
C PRO A 10 -0.96 -1.77 -2.52
N GLY A 11 -2.27 -1.82 -2.32
CA GLY A 11 -2.95 -2.95 -1.68
C GLY A 11 -4.20 -2.55 -0.89
N GLY A 12 -4.64 -3.42 0.02
CA GLY A 12 -5.71 -3.12 0.99
C GLY A 12 -7.14 -3.49 0.56
N THR A 13 -7.37 -3.79 -0.71
CA THR A 13 -8.65 -4.34 -1.22
C THR A 13 -8.37 -5.46 -2.24
N PRO A 14 -9.33 -6.36 -2.54
CA PRO A 14 -9.11 -7.41 -3.55
C PRO A 14 -8.63 -6.87 -4.90
N LEU A 15 -9.21 -5.76 -5.38
CA LEU A 15 -8.80 -5.10 -6.62
C LEU A 15 -7.43 -4.44 -6.49
N ALA A 16 -7.17 -3.68 -5.40
CA ALA A 16 -5.87 -3.04 -5.19
C ALA A 16 -4.74 -4.07 -5.00
N GLU A 17 -5.02 -5.24 -4.42
CA GLU A 17 -4.06 -6.36 -4.33
C GLU A 17 -3.81 -7.01 -5.70
N ALA A 18 -4.80 -7.06 -6.59
CA ALA A 18 -4.58 -7.48 -7.98
C ALA A 18 -3.64 -6.52 -8.71
N ILE A 19 -3.86 -5.21 -8.56
CA ILE A 19 -2.97 -4.19 -9.11
C ILE A 19 -1.57 -4.27 -8.50
N ARG A 20 -1.46 -4.49 -7.18
CA ARG A 20 -0.17 -4.71 -6.50
C ARG A 20 0.59 -5.87 -7.12
N ARG A 21 -0.10 -7.00 -7.38
CA ARG A 21 0.55 -8.15 -8.04
C ARG A 21 1.13 -7.74 -9.38
N LEU A 22 0.37 -7.07 -10.24
CA LEU A 22 0.87 -6.56 -11.53
C LEU A 22 2.11 -5.67 -11.34
N LEU A 23 2.06 -4.68 -10.43
CA LEU A 23 3.17 -3.77 -10.19
C LEU A 23 4.47 -4.45 -9.73
N LEU A 24 4.35 -5.49 -8.91
CA LEU A 24 5.49 -6.16 -8.27
C LEU A 24 6.00 -7.37 -9.04
N SER A 25 5.12 -8.08 -9.77
CA SER A 25 5.45 -9.33 -10.47
C SER A 25 5.86 -9.12 -11.92
N TYR A 26 5.57 -7.96 -12.52
CA TYR A 26 5.97 -7.64 -13.91
C TYR A 26 7.47 -7.34 -13.98
N SER A 27 8.31 -8.32 -13.65
CA SER A 27 9.77 -8.24 -13.78
C SER A 27 10.17 -8.60 -15.22
N LYS A 28 11.24 -7.95 -15.71
CA LYS A 28 11.85 -8.12 -17.05
C LYS A 28 12.23 -9.55 -17.44
N THR A 29 11.98 -10.56 -16.60
CA THR A 29 12.75 -11.81 -16.60
C THR A 29 11.96 -13.10 -16.82
N LYS A 30 10.62 -13.11 -16.97
CA LYS A 30 9.90 -14.41 -16.95
C LYS A 30 8.88 -14.77 -18.03
N SER A 31 8.41 -13.89 -18.92
CA SER A 31 7.62 -14.38 -20.08
C SER A 31 7.39 -13.37 -21.20
N ASN A 32 7.36 -12.07 -20.91
CA ASN A 32 7.04 -11.04 -21.90
C ASN A 32 8.12 -9.94 -21.82
N ASN A 33 8.77 -9.60 -22.93
CA ASN A 33 9.78 -8.52 -23.05
C ASN A 33 9.20 -7.10 -22.83
N GLU A 34 8.05 -6.98 -22.17
CA GLU A 34 7.35 -5.74 -21.98
C GLU A 34 7.73 -5.10 -20.65
N ILE A 35 8.07 -3.81 -20.71
CA ILE A 35 8.48 -3.03 -19.55
C ILE A 35 7.33 -2.08 -19.21
N ILE A 36 6.89 -2.11 -17.96
CA ILE A 36 5.94 -1.11 -17.47
C ILE A 36 6.55 0.29 -17.57
N THR A 37 5.86 1.19 -18.26
CA THR A 37 6.30 2.59 -18.35
C THR A 37 6.09 3.32 -17.01
N PRO A 38 6.85 4.38 -16.72
CA PRO A 38 6.64 5.20 -15.51
C PRO A 38 5.22 5.75 -15.37
N GLU A 39 4.55 6.07 -16.48
CA GLU A 39 3.18 6.56 -16.54
C GLU A 39 2.20 5.46 -16.12
N CYS A 40 2.37 4.24 -16.67
CA CYS A 40 1.55 3.09 -16.32
C CYS A 40 1.75 2.70 -14.84
N GLU A 41 3.00 2.70 -14.35
CA GLU A 41 3.31 2.49 -12.93
C GLU A 41 2.58 3.50 -12.04
N THR A 42 2.61 4.78 -12.41
CA THR A 42 1.92 5.87 -11.69
C THR A 42 0.41 5.68 -11.69
N ALA A 43 -0.18 5.41 -12.87
CA ALA A 43 -1.62 5.23 -13.03
C ALA A 43 -2.15 4.04 -12.23
N LEU A 44 -1.43 2.91 -12.25
CA LEU A 44 -1.79 1.73 -11.46
C LEU A 44 -1.73 2.01 -9.95
N ILE A 45 -0.70 2.71 -9.46
CA ILE A 45 -0.62 3.09 -8.05
C ILE A 45 -1.80 3.99 -7.65
N LEU A 46 -2.15 4.97 -8.49
CA LEU A 46 -3.29 5.86 -8.25
C LEU A 46 -4.62 5.11 -8.27
N ALA A 47 -4.81 4.18 -9.20
CA ALA A 47 -6.00 3.33 -9.26
C ALA A 47 -6.14 2.44 -8.01
N ALA A 48 -5.04 1.80 -7.57
CA ALA A 48 -5.02 1.01 -6.35
C ALA A 48 -5.36 1.85 -5.11
N ARG A 49 -4.78 3.06 -5.01
CA ARG A 49 -5.04 4.00 -3.92
C ARG A 49 -6.49 4.47 -3.92
N SER A 50 -7.05 4.83 -5.07
CA SER A 50 -8.44 5.30 -5.14
C SER A 50 -9.42 4.26 -4.61
N GLN A 51 -9.27 3.00 -5.06
CA GLN A 51 -10.07 1.90 -4.57
C GLN A 51 -9.91 1.69 -3.05
N HIS A 52 -8.67 1.72 -2.56
CA HIS A 52 -8.33 1.52 -1.15
C HIS A 52 -8.91 2.63 -0.26
N VAL A 53 -8.78 3.88 -0.69
CA VAL A 53 -9.32 5.04 0.03
C VAL A 53 -10.83 4.96 0.13
N ALA A 54 -11.53 4.68 -0.97
CA ALA A 54 -12.99 4.64 -1.00
C ALA A 54 -13.57 3.49 -0.15
N HIS A 55 -12.96 2.31 -0.18
CA HIS A 55 -13.56 1.10 0.43
C HIS A 55 -13.05 0.79 1.84
N VAL A 56 -11.90 1.33 2.24
CA VAL A 56 -11.22 0.92 3.49
C VAL A 56 -10.92 2.13 4.35
N ILE A 57 -10.14 3.09 3.83
CA ILE A 57 -9.63 4.20 4.66
C ILE A 57 -10.77 5.16 5.03
N ARG A 58 -11.53 5.69 4.07
CA ARG A 58 -12.61 6.64 4.35
C ARG A 58 -13.70 6.06 5.27
N PRO A 59 -14.21 4.84 5.04
CA PRO A 59 -15.19 4.24 5.96
C PRO A 59 -14.65 4.03 7.38
N ALA A 60 -13.36 3.70 7.54
CA ALA A 60 -12.76 3.56 8.86
C ALA A 60 -12.62 4.91 9.58
N LEU A 61 -12.16 5.94 8.88
CA LEU A 61 -12.08 7.30 9.41
C LEU A 61 -13.47 7.84 9.79
N ALA A 62 -14.50 7.57 8.99
CA ALA A 62 -15.88 7.97 9.30
C ALA A 62 -16.43 7.32 10.57
N LYS A 63 -15.89 6.15 10.97
CA LYS A 63 -16.21 5.46 12.23
C LYS A 63 -15.35 5.95 13.41
N GLY A 64 -14.48 6.94 13.21
CA GLY A 64 -13.55 7.43 14.22
C GLY A 64 -12.37 6.50 14.47
N MET A 65 -12.06 5.55 13.58
CA MET A 65 -10.91 4.66 13.76
C MET A 65 -9.59 5.39 13.45
N ILE A 66 -8.52 4.97 14.13
CA ILE A 66 -7.14 5.32 13.74
C ILE A 66 -6.75 4.42 12.57
N VAL A 67 -6.30 5.01 11.45
CA VAL A 67 -5.80 4.23 10.31
C VAL A 67 -4.28 4.30 10.28
N LEU A 68 -3.63 3.15 10.44
CA LEU A 68 -2.19 2.97 10.25
C LEU A 68 -1.95 2.37 8.86
N CYS A 69 -1.42 3.18 7.94
CA CYS A 69 -1.19 2.76 6.56
C CYS A 69 0.31 2.70 6.26
N ASP A 70 0.83 1.51 5.95
CA ASP A 70 2.18 1.35 5.41
C ASP A 70 2.23 1.90 3.98
N ARG A 71 2.92 3.03 3.83
CA ARG A 71 2.98 3.89 2.64
C ARG A 71 1.66 4.57 2.31
N PHE A 72 1.77 5.69 1.61
CA PHE A 72 0.66 6.43 1.03
C PHE A 72 1.21 7.39 -0.04
N PHE A 73 0.57 8.54 -0.24
CA PHE A 73 0.92 9.55 -1.23
C PHE A 73 2.39 10.00 -1.24
N ASP A 74 3.03 10.17 -0.09
CA ASP A 74 4.44 10.60 -0.04
C ASP A 74 5.37 9.59 -0.74
N SER A 75 5.01 8.30 -0.75
CA SER A 75 5.73 7.29 -1.55
C SER A 75 5.57 7.53 -3.04
N THR A 76 4.41 7.97 -3.51
CA THR A 76 4.22 8.29 -4.94
C THR A 76 5.09 9.47 -5.36
N LEU A 77 5.13 10.51 -4.54
CA LEU A 77 6.02 11.66 -4.80
C LEU A 77 7.49 11.24 -4.80
N ALA A 78 7.93 10.45 -3.83
CA ALA A 78 9.33 10.02 -3.76
C ALA A 78 9.73 9.06 -4.90
N TYR A 79 8.94 8.02 -5.17
CA TYR A 79 9.27 7.00 -6.16
C TYR A 79 8.98 7.46 -7.59
N GLN A 80 7.77 7.91 -7.89
CA GLN A 80 7.40 8.32 -9.25
C GLN A 80 7.91 9.74 -9.53
N GLY A 81 7.78 10.66 -8.57
CA GLY A 81 8.25 12.03 -8.76
C GLY A 81 9.77 12.13 -8.84
N TYR A 82 10.46 11.82 -7.74
CA TYR A 82 11.93 11.94 -7.70
C TYR A 82 12.64 10.76 -8.36
N GLY A 83 12.20 9.52 -8.11
CA GLY A 83 12.83 8.32 -8.67
C GLY A 83 12.66 8.20 -10.19
N ARG A 84 11.44 8.42 -10.70
CA ARG A 84 11.09 8.33 -12.14
C ARG A 84 10.98 9.66 -12.86
N HIS A 85 11.34 10.77 -12.22
CA HIS A 85 11.30 12.12 -12.83
C HIS A 85 9.90 12.46 -13.40
N ARG A 86 8.83 12.10 -12.68
CA ARG A 86 7.47 12.56 -13.02
C ARG A 86 7.22 13.92 -12.39
N ASP A 87 6.37 14.71 -13.04
CA ASP A 87 6.01 16.04 -12.57
C ASP A 87 5.32 15.97 -11.19
N ILE A 88 5.94 16.59 -10.19
CA ILE A 88 5.44 16.60 -8.80
C ILE A 88 4.09 17.29 -8.67
N THR A 89 3.87 18.37 -9.41
CA THR A 89 2.61 19.12 -9.43
C THR A 89 1.49 18.26 -10.02
N PHE A 90 1.75 17.59 -11.13
CA PHE A 90 0.82 16.62 -11.72
C PHE A 90 0.48 15.49 -10.74
N LEU A 91 1.48 14.93 -10.04
CA LEU A 91 1.24 13.87 -9.06
C LEU A 91 0.38 14.34 -7.87
N LYS A 92 0.55 15.60 -7.42
CA LYS A 92 -0.29 16.20 -6.38
C LYS A 92 -1.74 16.33 -6.82
N HIS A 93 -2.00 16.85 -8.02
CA HIS A 93 -3.37 16.92 -8.56
C HIS A 93 -3.99 15.54 -8.78
N SER A 94 -3.20 14.59 -9.31
CA SER A 94 -3.66 13.22 -9.52
C SER A 94 -4.01 12.52 -8.21
N HIS A 95 -3.26 12.78 -7.13
CA HIS A 95 -3.60 12.28 -5.79
C HIS A 95 -4.85 12.92 -5.23
N GLN A 96 -5.01 14.23 -5.39
CA GLN A 96 -6.23 14.92 -4.97
C GLN A 96 -7.46 14.33 -5.67
N PHE A 97 -7.37 14.04 -6.96
CA PHE A 97 -8.41 13.33 -7.71
C PHE A 97 -8.63 11.91 -7.16
N ALA A 98 -7.57 11.09 -7.10
CA ALA A 98 -7.67 9.68 -6.72
C ALA A 98 -8.23 9.48 -5.31
N THR A 99 -8.02 10.45 -4.41
CA THR A 99 -8.37 10.33 -3.00
C THR A 99 -9.45 11.28 -2.54
N GLU A 100 -10.04 12.09 -3.43
CA GLU A 100 -10.97 13.17 -3.07
C GLU A 100 -10.39 14.10 -1.98
N GLY A 101 -9.11 14.43 -2.11
CA GLY A 101 -8.40 15.32 -1.19
C GLY A 101 -7.97 14.73 0.15
N LEU A 102 -8.06 13.41 0.37
CA LEU A 102 -7.61 12.81 1.62
C LEU A 102 -6.08 12.92 1.78
N THR A 103 -5.64 13.48 2.90
CA THR A 103 -4.23 13.58 3.28
C THR A 103 -3.98 13.00 4.67
N PRO A 104 -2.81 12.37 4.93
CA PRO A 104 -2.47 11.90 6.27
C PRO A 104 -2.38 13.04 7.28
N HIS A 105 -2.88 12.83 8.49
CA HIS A 105 -2.66 13.74 9.62
C HIS A 105 -1.19 13.72 10.09
N LEU A 106 -0.56 12.55 10.02
CA LEU A 106 0.82 12.32 10.44
C LEU A 106 1.46 11.27 9.52
N THR A 107 2.77 11.39 9.31
CA THR A 107 3.56 10.44 8.53
C THR A 107 4.91 10.26 9.21
N PHE A 108 5.30 9.02 9.45
CA PHE A 108 6.64 8.70 9.94
C PHE A 108 7.56 8.34 8.78
N LEU A 109 8.61 9.13 8.58
CA LEU A 109 9.68 8.83 7.64
C LEU A 109 10.81 8.15 8.40
N LEU A 110 10.94 6.84 8.23
CA LEU A 110 12.08 6.07 8.73
C LEU A 110 13.26 6.22 7.76
N ASP A 111 14.13 7.20 8.01
CA ASP A 111 15.29 7.50 7.14
C ASP A 111 16.47 6.58 7.45
N LEU A 112 17.05 6.01 6.40
CA LEU A 112 18.26 5.18 6.46
C LEU A 112 19.15 5.51 5.26
N PRO A 113 20.49 5.52 5.40
CA PRO A 113 21.37 5.58 4.24
C PRO A 113 21.02 4.52 3.20
N THR A 114 20.96 4.93 1.93
CA THR A 114 20.46 4.09 0.84
C THR A 114 21.20 2.75 0.75
N GLN A 115 22.52 2.76 0.93
CA GLN A 115 23.34 1.56 0.87
C GLN A 115 22.98 0.57 1.99
N GLU A 116 22.82 1.05 3.23
CA GLU A 116 22.40 0.22 4.37
C GLU A 116 21.00 -0.37 4.13
N GLY A 117 20.08 0.43 3.59
CA GLY A 117 18.72 -0.02 3.24
C GLY A 117 18.72 -1.12 2.18
N LEU A 118 19.53 -0.98 1.13
CA LEU A 118 19.69 -2.00 0.10
C LEU A 118 20.32 -3.28 0.65
N THR A 119 21.33 -3.19 1.52
CA THR A 119 21.90 -4.37 2.20
C THR A 119 20.86 -5.10 3.04
N ARG A 120 20.02 -4.38 3.79
CA ARG A 120 18.90 -5.00 4.54
C ARG A 120 17.90 -5.67 3.59
N ARG A 121 17.59 -5.03 2.46
CA ARG A 121 16.63 -5.56 1.48
C ARG A 121 17.14 -6.78 0.73
N GLN A 122 18.43 -6.84 0.40
CA GLN A 122 19.06 -7.99 -0.24
C GLN A 122 18.95 -9.27 0.59
N LYS A 123 18.99 -9.14 1.92
CA LYS A 123 18.80 -10.26 2.86
C LYS A 123 17.34 -10.73 2.98
N ALA A 124 16.38 -9.98 2.42
CA ALA A 124 14.97 -10.35 2.48
C ALA A 124 14.65 -11.47 1.47
N ARG A 125 13.84 -12.45 1.90
CA ARG A 125 13.48 -13.63 1.09
C ARG A 125 12.75 -13.32 -0.23
N HIS A 126 12.05 -12.17 -0.30
CA HIS A 126 11.26 -11.80 -1.46
C HIS A 126 11.58 -10.38 -1.91
N GLN A 127 12.34 -10.30 -3.00
CA GLN A 127 12.57 -9.06 -3.73
C GLN A 127 11.49 -8.87 -4.80
N ASN A 128 11.10 -7.62 -5.02
CA ASN A 128 10.15 -7.22 -6.05
C ASN A 128 10.84 -6.35 -7.11
N ARG A 129 10.13 -6.03 -8.18
CA ARG A 129 10.64 -5.22 -9.29
C ARG A 129 11.32 -3.91 -8.86
N LEU A 130 10.76 -3.19 -7.89
CA LEU A 130 11.32 -1.90 -7.43
C LEU A 130 12.58 -2.07 -6.58
N ASP A 131 12.81 -3.24 -5.98
CA ASP A 131 14.04 -3.54 -5.26
C ASP A 131 15.22 -3.80 -6.20
N GLN A 132 14.94 -4.03 -7.49
CA GLN A 132 15.94 -4.30 -8.54
C GLN A 132 16.38 -3.02 -9.26
N GLU A 133 15.92 -1.85 -8.81
CA GLU A 133 16.32 -0.56 -9.39
C GLU A 133 17.76 -0.18 -8.99
N SER A 134 18.32 0.79 -9.73
CA SER A 134 19.71 1.22 -9.50
C SER A 134 19.89 1.95 -8.17
N LEU A 135 21.14 1.98 -7.68
CA LEU A 135 21.50 2.79 -6.51
C LEU A 135 21.08 4.26 -6.68
N ASP A 136 21.31 4.84 -7.86
CA ASP A 136 20.95 6.23 -8.16
C ASP A 136 19.44 6.46 -8.07
N PHE A 137 18.63 5.49 -8.51
CA PHE A 137 17.17 5.55 -8.33
C PHE A 137 16.82 5.63 -6.84
N HIS A 138 17.34 4.71 -6.02
CA HIS A 138 17.05 4.71 -4.60
C HIS A 138 17.59 5.95 -3.86
N GLN A 139 18.71 6.51 -4.30
CA GLN A 139 19.22 7.79 -3.79
C GLN A 139 18.27 8.95 -4.14
N ARG A 140 17.73 8.99 -5.35
CA ARG A 140 16.71 9.98 -5.74
C ARG A 140 15.45 9.83 -4.89
N VAL A 141 14.96 8.61 -4.67
CA VAL A 141 13.81 8.35 -3.81
C VAL A 141 14.05 8.87 -2.39
N ARG A 142 15.21 8.56 -1.79
CA ARG A 142 15.57 9.08 -0.45
C ARG A 142 15.60 10.61 -0.43
N ARG A 143 16.24 11.24 -1.42
CA ARG A 143 16.25 12.72 -1.55
C ARG A 143 14.84 13.29 -1.62
N GLY A 144 13.94 12.63 -2.35
CA GLY A 144 12.53 12.98 -2.41
C GLY A 144 11.84 12.97 -1.05
N PHE A 145 11.97 11.88 -0.30
CA PHE A 145 11.42 11.80 1.05
C PHE A 145 11.97 12.88 1.99
N LEU A 146 13.28 13.12 1.96
CA LEU A 146 13.92 14.15 2.78
C LEU A 146 13.44 15.56 2.41
N ALA A 147 13.26 15.84 1.12
CA ALA A 147 12.70 17.11 0.66
C ALA A 147 11.25 17.30 1.14
N LEU A 148 10.42 16.27 1.04
CA LEU A 148 9.04 16.30 1.54
C LEU A 148 8.99 16.53 3.05
N ALA A 149 9.85 15.85 3.82
CA ALA A 149 9.93 16.03 5.27
C ALA A 149 10.31 17.47 5.64
N LYS A 150 11.24 18.09 4.89
CA LYS A 150 11.61 19.50 5.07
C LYS A 150 10.46 20.46 4.71
N GLN A 151 9.67 20.13 3.68
CA GLN A 151 8.53 20.95 3.25
C GLN A 151 7.32 20.84 4.18
N HIS A 152 7.16 19.70 4.87
CA HIS A 152 6.00 19.42 5.72
C HIS A 152 6.42 18.97 7.13
N PRO A 153 7.21 19.77 7.88
CA PRO A 153 7.81 19.34 9.15
C PRO A 153 6.79 19.08 10.27
N GLN A 154 5.58 19.65 10.16
CA GLN A 154 4.49 19.38 11.11
C GLN A 154 3.81 18.04 10.85
N ARG A 155 3.72 17.61 9.57
CA ARG A 155 3.02 16.39 9.16
C ARG A 155 3.95 15.18 9.04
N ILE A 156 5.19 15.39 8.59
CA ILE A 156 6.16 14.32 8.36
C ILE A 156 7.23 14.36 9.44
N GLN A 157 7.22 13.36 10.31
CA GLN A 157 8.21 13.19 11.37
C GLN A 157 9.30 12.23 10.90
N LYS A 158 10.49 12.77 10.65
CA LYS A 158 11.66 12.00 10.24
C LYS A 158 12.33 11.37 11.47
N LEU A 159 12.53 10.06 11.42
CA LEU A 159 13.19 9.26 12.45
C LEU A 159 14.41 8.55 11.86
N ASP A 160 15.48 8.44 12.64
CA ASP A 160 16.69 7.72 12.24
C ASP A 160 16.50 6.20 12.35
N ALA A 161 16.35 5.53 11.21
CA ALA A 161 16.10 4.09 11.13
C ALA A 161 17.35 3.22 11.38
N ARG A 162 18.47 3.82 11.80
CA ARG A 162 19.62 3.11 12.39
C ARG A 162 19.36 2.73 13.85
N GLN A 163 18.45 3.43 14.52
CA GLN A 163 18.04 3.11 15.89
C GLN A 163 17.35 1.74 15.95
N SER A 164 17.35 1.13 17.15
CA SER A 164 16.66 -0.14 17.36
C SER A 164 15.14 0.02 17.25
N PRO A 165 14.39 -1.06 16.95
CA PRO A 165 12.93 -1.03 16.96
C PRO A 165 12.33 -0.49 18.27
N ASP A 166 12.93 -0.80 19.42
CA ASP A 166 12.43 -0.35 20.73
C ASP A 166 12.58 1.17 20.92
N ILE A 167 13.72 1.74 20.48
CA ILE A 167 13.94 3.18 20.50
C ILE A 167 12.96 3.87 19.56
N LEU A 168 12.81 3.36 18.34
CA LEU A 168 11.86 3.91 17.36
C LEU A 168 10.42 3.83 17.87
N ASN A 169 10.01 2.74 18.50
CA ASN A 169 8.69 2.58 19.10
C ASN A 169 8.46 3.65 20.18
N THR A 170 9.44 3.84 21.08
CA THR A 170 9.37 4.87 22.13
C THR A 170 9.21 6.28 21.54
N LEU A 171 9.99 6.61 20.51
CA LEU A 171 9.90 7.91 19.82
C LEU A 171 8.55 8.11 19.13
N ILE A 172 8.07 7.10 18.40
CA ILE A 172 6.76 7.12 17.74
C ILE A 172 5.65 7.32 18.77
N ALA A 173 5.67 6.56 19.87
CA ALA A 173 4.69 6.67 20.94
C ALA A 173 4.68 8.07 21.57
N SER A 174 5.85 8.66 21.81
CA SER A 174 5.98 10.03 22.33
C SER A 174 5.35 11.06 21.39
N ILE A 175 5.57 10.95 20.08
CA ILE A 175 5.00 11.85 19.06
C ILE A 175 3.48 11.64 18.94
N MET A 176 3.00 10.40 19.00
CA MET A 176 1.58 10.09 18.85
C MET A 176 0.76 10.43 20.10
N SER A 177 1.36 10.39 21.28
CA SER A 177 0.67 10.60 22.57
C SER A 177 -0.20 11.86 22.61
N PRO A 178 0.30 13.09 22.31
CA PRO A 178 -0.53 14.29 22.33
C PRO A 178 -1.65 14.27 21.28
N LEU A 179 -1.40 13.65 20.11
CA LEU A 179 -2.40 13.54 19.04
C LEU A 179 -3.53 12.61 19.44
N ILE A 180 -3.20 11.48 20.06
CA ILE A 180 -4.18 10.50 20.53
C ILE A 180 -5.01 11.09 21.69
N GLN A 181 -4.39 11.82 22.60
CA GLN A 181 -5.09 12.48 23.72
C GLN A 181 -6.08 13.56 23.26
N ALA A 182 -5.84 14.17 22.10
CA ALA A 182 -6.74 15.14 21.48
C ALA A 182 -7.86 14.49 20.65
N LEU A 183 -7.86 13.15 20.47
CA LEU A 183 -8.92 12.48 19.71
C LEU A 183 -10.26 12.48 20.46
N PRO A 184 -11.39 12.62 19.77
CA PRO A 184 -12.71 12.51 20.38
C PRO A 184 -12.93 11.14 21.03
N SER A 185 -13.75 11.09 22.08
CA SER A 185 -14.09 9.83 22.78
C SER A 185 -14.75 8.78 21.87
N THR A 186 -15.32 9.19 20.74
CA THR A 186 -15.86 8.29 19.70
C THR A 186 -14.80 7.39 19.06
N CYS A 187 -13.51 7.73 19.18
CA CYS A 187 -12.38 6.91 18.70
C CYS A 187 -12.01 5.77 19.66
N LEU A 188 -12.52 5.80 20.90
CA LEU A 188 -12.31 4.73 21.87
C LEU A 188 -13.08 3.48 21.45
N ALA A 189 -12.48 2.31 21.66
CA ALA A 189 -13.14 1.04 21.45
C ALA A 189 -14.33 0.95 22.41
N GLN A 190 -15.55 0.84 21.86
CA GLN A 190 -16.73 0.50 22.66
C GLN A 190 -16.47 -0.85 23.33
N THR A 191 -16.40 -0.85 24.67
CA THR A 191 -16.29 -2.06 25.47
C THR A 191 -17.63 -2.80 25.50
N ASN A 192 -18.08 -3.31 24.37
CA ASN A 192 -19.20 -4.24 24.35
C ASN A 192 -18.67 -5.64 24.63
N HIS A 193 -18.73 -6.01 25.90
CA HIS A 193 -18.54 -7.37 26.37
C HIS A 193 -19.70 -8.22 25.84
N GLN A 194 -19.56 -8.78 24.63
CA GLN A 194 -20.42 -9.87 24.16
C GLN A 194 -19.59 -11.16 24.07
N PRO A 195 -20.05 -12.28 24.67
CA PRO A 195 -19.31 -13.54 24.63
C PRO A 195 -19.23 -14.07 23.19
N ASN A 196 -18.03 -14.50 22.81
CA ASN A 196 -17.66 -15.06 21.51
C ASN A 196 -18.73 -15.95 20.88
N ARG A 197 -19.28 -15.55 19.72
CA ARG A 197 -19.88 -16.49 18.77
C ARG A 197 -18.78 -17.05 17.87
N PRO A 198 -18.68 -18.38 17.69
CA PRO A 198 -17.61 -18.98 16.90
C PRO A 198 -17.75 -18.59 15.42
N ILE A 199 -16.63 -18.14 14.84
CA ILE A 199 -16.49 -17.83 13.42
C ILE A 199 -16.66 -19.14 12.62
N LYS A 200 -17.71 -19.24 11.80
CA LYS A 200 -17.84 -20.34 10.84
C LYS A 200 -16.74 -20.20 9.79
N ARG A 201 -15.83 -21.18 9.74
CA ARG A 201 -14.88 -21.36 8.64
C ARG A 201 -15.65 -21.43 7.32
N VAL A 202 -15.30 -20.54 6.38
CA VAL A 202 -15.71 -20.67 4.98
C VAL A 202 -15.01 -21.92 4.44
N GLN A 203 -15.76 -23.01 4.30
CA GLN A 203 -15.30 -24.19 3.57
C GLN A 203 -15.22 -23.83 2.09
N THR A 204 -14.02 -23.86 1.54
CA THR A 204 -13.82 -23.86 0.08
C THR A 204 -14.33 -25.20 -0.46
N ASN A 205 -15.45 -25.19 -1.18
CA ASN A 205 -15.96 -26.37 -1.83
C ASN A 205 -15.00 -26.78 -2.96
N LYS A 206 -14.22 -27.84 -2.74
CA LYS A 206 -13.65 -28.65 -3.82
C LYS A 206 -14.74 -29.64 -4.24
N GLY A 207 -15.22 -29.52 -5.47
CA GLY A 207 -16.14 -30.48 -6.06
C GLY A 207 -15.88 -30.59 -7.57
N ALA A 208 -15.09 -31.59 -7.95
CA ALA A 208 -14.98 -32.07 -9.31
C ALA A 208 -16.01 -33.18 -9.52
N HIS A 209 -16.79 -33.12 -10.61
CA HIS A 209 -17.46 -34.25 -11.28
C HIS A 209 -17.81 -33.75 -12.70
N GLN A 210 -17.07 -34.13 -13.75
CA GLN A 210 -17.29 -35.32 -14.59
C GLN A 210 -18.77 -35.59 -14.93
N HIS A 211 -19.18 -35.19 -16.13
CA HIS A 211 -20.16 -35.83 -17.02
C HIS A 211 -19.84 -35.30 -18.43
N GLY A 212 -19.81 -36.03 -19.53
CA GLY A 212 -20.34 -37.35 -19.84
C GLY A 212 -20.58 -37.30 -21.36
N ILE A 213 -19.85 -38.13 -22.10
CA ILE A 213 -19.98 -38.26 -23.56
C ILE A 213 -21.39 -38.75 -23.89
N SER A 214 -22.09 -38.05 -24.79
CA SER A 214 -23.29 -38.57 -25.45
C SER A 214 -23.21 -38.27 -26.95
N ARG A 215 -23.05 -39.35 -27.71
CA ARG A 215 -23.18 -39.40 -29.16
C ARG A 215 -24.66 -39.24 -29.53
N SER A 216 -24.99 -38.38 -30.48
CA SER A 216 -26.18 -38.60 -31.31
C SER A 216 -25.81 -38.48 -32.79
N ARG A 217 -26.09 -39.57 -33.51
CA ARG A 217 -26.09 -39.65 -34.97
C ARG A 217 -27.33 -38.92 -35.47
N ARG A 218 -27.20 -38.08 -36.50
CA ARG A 218 -28.24 -37.93 -37.52
C ARG A 218 -27.60 -37.88 -38.90
N ALA A 219 -28.28 -38.58 -39.80
CA ALA A 219 -27.86 -38.97 -41.12
C ALA A 219 -28.11 -37.85 -42.16
N SER A 220 -27.27 -37.90 -43.20
CA SER A 220 -27.54 -37.63 -44.62
C SER A 220 -28.78 -36.80 -44.99
N THR A 221 -28.54 -35.73 -45.75
CA THR A 221 -29.18 -35.55 -47.06
C THR A 221 -28.34 -34.60 -47.92
N THR A 222 -27.95 -35.13 -49.08
CA THR A 222 -27.40 -34.44 -50.25
C THR A 222 -28.47 -33.59 -50.94
N ASN A 223 -28.14 -32.35 -51.27
CA ASN A 223 -28.22 -31.79 -52.62
C ASN A 223 -27.44 -30.47 -52.67
#